data_AF-A0A919Q3N4-F1
#
_entry.id   AF-A0A919Q3N4-F1
#
_cell.length_a   1.000
_cell.length_b   1.000
_cell.length_c   1.000
_cell.angle_alpha   90.00
_cell.angle_beta   90.00
_cell.angle_gamma   90.00
#
_symmetry.space_group_name_H-M   'P 1'
#
loop_
_entity.id
_entity.type
_entity.pdbx_description
1 polymer ?
#
loop_
_entity_poly.entity_id
_entity_poly.type
_entity_poly.pdbx_seq_one_letter_code
_entity_poly.pdbx_strand_id
1 'polypeptide(L)'
;MTTTVDRVLVVTGPGPVADPALVRQVAEGEWRRLGVSGRLVDAADAEALGHILDEAGRDASCAIVALAGPGSLRLRSGPHAPRTVWYDLADTGPIEVAAGSAHVHGRGLGGLTWAIRHAVHRLRHPARRIPYGEDDEQWGDLRLPPGHDGRPLPVAVLIHGGYWRSIWAADLMDALAIDLAHRGYAAWNLEYRRPDRHGWAATTADVAAGLARLADLPGVSLDSLDLDRVAVLGHSAGGQLALRAAADGARVALAVSLAGAVNLAEGARRRIGTGAVPHALGGSPAEIPEVYASADPMSRLPSGVPQLLVIGRDDDLDLIDFNRRYVAGARASGDDVTYVEQAGDHFAVIDPASAIWDATMVQVDLRLRG
;
A
#
# COMPACT_ATOMS: atom_id res chain seq x y z
N MET A 1 15.67 -21.39 -4.97
CA MET A 1 14.46 -22.11 -5.39
C MET A 1 13.29 -21.22 -5.07
N THR A 2 12.58 -20.71 -6.08
CA THR A 2 11.33 -19.98 -5.89
C THR A 2 10.31 -20.93 -5.31
N THR A 3 9.95 -20.74 -4.05
CA THR A 3 8.87 -21.50 -3.42
C THR A 3 7.58 -21.07 -4.09
N THR A 4 7.04 -21.91 -4.97
CA THR A 4 5.76 -21.63 -5.63
C THR A 4 4.66 -21.83 -4.61
N VAL A 5 4.31 -20.77 -3.88
CA VAL A 5 3.08 -20.78 -3.08
C VAL A 5 1.91 -20.95 -4.03
N ASP A 6 1.22 -22.08 -3.96
CA ASP A 6 0.08 -22.43 -4.79
C ASP A 6 -1.17 -22.75 -3.96
N ARG A 7 -1.03 -22.75 -2.63
CA ARG A 7 -2.08 -23.05 -1.68
C ARG A 7 -2.24 -21.95 -0.64
N VAL A 8 -3.48 -21.70 -0.25
CA VAL A 8 -3.82 -20.81 0.86
C VAL A 8 -4.71 -21.55 1.84
N LEU A 9 -4.31 -21.56 3.10
CA LEU A 9 -5.13 -21.96 4.22
C LEU A 9 -5.68 -20.72 4.92
N VAL A 10 -7.00 -20.61 4.97
CA VAL A 10 -7.68 -19.67 5.86
C VAL A 10 -8.15 -20.45 7.09
N VAL A 11 -7.75 -20.03 8.28
CA VAL A 11 -8.18 -20.63 9.54
C VAL A 11 -8.91 -19.59 10.37
N THR A 12 -10.12 -19.91 10.81
CA THR A 12 -10.89 -19.13 11.77
C THR A 12 -10.62 -19.69 13.17
N GLY A 13 -10.32 -18.81 14.13
CA GLY A 13 -10.21 -19.19 15.53
C GLY A 13 -11.54 -19.65 16.14
N PRO A 14 -11.51 -20.21 17.37
CA PRO A 14 -12.71 -20.68 18.04
C PRO A 14 -13.71 -19.56 18.33
N GLY A 15 -15.00 -19.84 18.11
CA GLY A 15 -16.11 -18.90 18.30
C GLY A 15 -16.60 -18.24 17.00
N PRO A 16 -17.72 -17.51 17.04
CA PRO A 16 -18.25 -16.84 15.84
C PRO A 16 -17.39 -15.63 15.49
N VAL A 17 -16.51 -15.78 14.50
CA VAL A 17 -15.67 -14.68 13.96
C VAL A 17 -16.46 -13.79 13.00
N ALA A 18 -17.20 -14.41 12.09
CA ALA A 18 -18.09 -13.79 11.09
C ALA A 18 -19.03 -14.87 10.54
N ASP A 19 -19.94 -14.52 9.64
CA ASP A 19 -20.71 -15.51 8.89
C ASP A 19 -19.75 -16.42 8.08
N PRO A 20 -19.70 -17.73 8.36
CA PRO A 20 -18.79 -18.65 7.66
C PRO A 20 -19.04 -18.71 6.15
N ALA A 21 -20.28 -18.51 5.70
CA ALA A 21 -20.62 -18.54 4.28
C ALA A 21 -19.98 -17.33 3.57
N LEU A 22 -20.02 -16.17 4.21
CA LEU A 22 -19.44 -14.94 3.68
C LEU A 22 -17.90 -14.97 3.72
N VAL A 23 -17.30 -15.51 4.78
CA VAL A 23 -15.84 -15.75 4.85
C VAL A 23 -15.40 -16.64 3.69
N ARG A 24 -16.12 -17.74 3.46
CA ARG A 24 -15.86 -18.65 2.34
C ARG A 24 -15.99 -17.95 1.00
N GLN A 25 -17.07 -17.20 0.79
CA GLN A 25 -17.30 -16.46 -0.46
C GLN A 25 -16.15 -15.49 -0.78
N VAL A 26 -15.69 -14.72 0.21
CA VAL A 26 -14.56 -13.78 0.05
C VAL A 26 -13.27 -14.55 -0.26
N ALA A 27 -12.98 -15.61 0.49
CA ALA A 27 -11.77 -16.41 0.30
C ALA A 27 -11.74 -17.08 -1.09
N GLU A 28 -12.84 -17.70 -1.52
CA GLU A 28 -12.95 -18.33 -2.85
C GLU A 28 -12.85 -17.32 -4.00
N GLY A 29 -13.32 -16.08 -3.79
CA GLY A 29 -13.10 -14.98 -4.73
C GLY A 29 -11.62 -14.69 -4.93
N GLU A 30 -10.89 -14.51 -3.84
CA GLU A 30 -9.46 -14.18 -3.90
C GLU A 30 -8.60 -15.36 -4.35
N TRP A 31 -8.93 -16.60 -3.98
CA TRP A 31 -8.21 -17.76 -4.47
C TRP A 31 -8.26 -17.90 -5.99
N ARG A 32 -9.45 -17.68 -6.57
CA ARG A 32 -9.62 -17.65 -8.04
C ARG A 32 -8.82 -16.52 -8.66
N ARG A 33 -8.88 -15.32 -8.08
CA ARG A 33 -8.15 -14.13 -8.58
C ARG A 33 -6.63 -14.32 -8.57
N LEU A 34 -6.11 -14.97 -7.53
CA LEU A 34 -4.68 -15.22 -7.35
C LEU A 34 -4.17 -16.50 -8.03
N GLY A 35 -5.08 -17.31 -8.60
CA GLY A 35 -4.74 -18.60 -9.19
C GLY A 35 -4.10 -19.56 -8.17
N VAL A 36 -4.71 -19.68 -6.99
CA VAL A 36 -4.28 -20.58 -5.90
C VAL A 36 -5.40 -21.55 -5.53
N SER A 37 -5.02 -22.71 -5.03
CA SER A 37 -5.96 -23.62 -4.35
C SER A 37 -6.18 -23.17 -2.91
N GLY A 38 -7.39 -23.32 -2.40
CA GLY A 38 -7.75 -22.82 -1.08
C GLY A 38 -8.41 -23.84 -0.17
N ARG A 39 -8.21 -23.68 1.14
CA ARG A 39 -8.95 -24.40 2.18
C ARG A 39 -9.35 -23.43 3.29
N LEU A 40 -10.60 -23.50 3.73
CA LEU A 40 -11.11 -22.81 4.92
C LEU A 40 -11.35 -23.84 6.02
N VAL A 41 -10.87 -23.56 7.23
CA VAL A 41 -10.99 -24.47 8.39
C VAL A 41 -11.37 -23.68 9.64
N ASP A 42 -12.36 -24.18 10.37
CA ASP A 42 -12.70 -23.68 11.70
C ASP A 42 -11.94 -24.48 12.77
N ALA A 43 -11.14 -23.80 13.59
CA ALA A 43 -10.46 -24.44 14.72
C ALA A 43 -11.38 -24.49 15.95
N ALA A 44 -11.56 -25.67 16.54
CA ALA A 44 -12.44 -25.86 17.69
C ALA A 44 -11.92 -25.20 18.98
N ASP A 45 -10.60 -25.11 19.14
CA ASP A 45 -9.91 -24.53 20.29
C ASP A 45 -8.48 -24.09 19.90
N ALA A 46 -7.72 -23.59 20.87
CA ALA A 46 -6.35 -23.12 20.68
C ALA A 46 -5.35 -24.26 20.37
N GLU A 47 -5.55 -25.47 20.91
CA GLU A 47 -4.67 -26.61 20.66
C GLU A 47 -4.83 -27.10 19.22
N ALA A 48 -6.08 -27.29 18.79
CA ALA A 48 -6.44 -27.63 17.42
C ALA A 48 -5.91 -26.58 16.43
N LEU A 49 -6.09 -25.29 16.73
CA LEU A 49 -5.53 -24.20 15.92
C LEU A 49 -4.00 -24.33 15.80
N GLY A 50 -3.30 -24.52 16.92
CA GLY A 50 -1.85 -24.67 16.93
C GLY A 50 -1.36 -25.85 16.09
N HIS A 51 -2.08 -26.98 16.10
CA HIS A 51 -1.76 -28.16 15.27
C HIS A 51 -2.00 -27.90 13.78
N ILE A 52 -3.15 -27.32 13.43
CA ILE A 52 -3.51 -26.96 12.04
C ILE A 52 -2.47 -26.01 11.45
N LEU A 53 -2.09 -24.98 12.21
CA LEU A 53 -1.10 -23.99 11.78
C LEU A 53 0.26 -24.65 11.56
N ASP A 54 0.76 -25.43 12.53
CA ASP A 54 2.07 -26.08 12.40
C ASP A 54 2.14 -27.08 11.25
N GLU A 55 1.06 -27.83 11.01
CA GLU A 55 0.96 -28.76 9.88
C GLU A 55 1.05 -28.03 8.55
N ALA A 56 0.22 -27.00 8.36
CA ALA A 56 0.25 -26.17 7.17
C ALA A 56 1.59 -25.43 7.02
N GLY A 57 2.20 -25.05 8.15
CA GLY A 57 3.47 -24.34 8.18
C GLY A 57 4.66 -25.15 7.64
N ARG A 58 4.57 -26.49 7.73
CA ARG A 58 5.58 -27.40 7.17
C ARG A 58 5.48 -27.53 5.65
N ASP A 59 4.35 -27.17 5.05
CA ASP A 59 4.18 -27.15 3.60
C ASP A 59 4.77 -25.87 3.02
N ALA A 60 5.81 -26.03 2.21
CA ALA A 60 6.52 -24.91 1.61
C ALA A 60 5.64 -24.08 0.66
N SER A 61 4.61 -24.70 0.07
CA SER A 61 3.72 -24.05 -0.90
C SER A 61 2.45 -23.45 -0.28
N CYS A 62 2.27 -23.55 1.04
CA CYS A 62 1.10 -23.04 1.74
C CYS A 62 1.37 -21.66 2.37
N ALA A 63 0.52 -20.69 2.03
CA ALA A 63 0.33 -19.45 2.79
C ALA A 63 -0.78 -19.64 3.81
N ILE A 64 -0.73 -18.93 4.94
CA ILE A 64 -1.70 -19.06 6.02
C ILE A 64 -2.28 -17.69 6.36
N VAL A 65 -3.61 -17.59 6.43
CA VAL A 65 -4.32 -16.45 7.03
C VAL A 65 -5.11 -16.96 8.23
N ALA A 66 -4.78 -16.46 9.42
CA ALA A 66 -5.45 -16.82 10.65
C ALA A 66 -6.35 -15.68 11.11
N LEU A 67 -7.68 -15.82 10.93
CA LEU A 67 -8.65 -14.85 11.43
C LEU A 67 -8.81 -15.05 12.93
N ALA A 68 -8.57 -13.96 13.68
CA ALA A 68 -8.72 -13.83 15.12
C ALA A 68 -8.50 -15.15 15.91
N GLY A 69 -7.24 -15.41 16.27
CA GLY A 69 -6.81 -16.51 17.16
C GLY A 69 -6.08 -16.02 18.43
N PRO A 70 -5.77 -16.90 19.40
CA PRO A 70 -5.34 -16.55 20.75
C PRO A 70 -3.93 -15.93 20.80
N GLY A 71 -3.77 -14.86 21.58
CA GLY A 71 -2.55 -14.05 21.64
C GLY A 71 -1.25 -14.82 21.91
N SER A 72 -1.31 -15.89 22.72
CA SER A 72 -0.12 -16.73 23.01
C SER A 72 0.39 -17.51 21.80
N LEU A 73 -0.48 -17.92 20.87
CA LEU A 73 -0.05 -18.57 19.62
C LEU A 73 0.59 -17.58 18.65
N ARG A 74 0.18 -16.30 18.69
CA ARG A 74 0.71 -15.26 17.80
C ARG A 74 2.21 -15.05 18.02
N LEU A 75 2.69 -15.23 19.25
CA LEU A 75 4.08 -15.10 19.66
C LEU A 75 4.89 -16.41 19.59
N ARG A 76 4.23 -17.53 19.30
CA ARG A 76 4.88 -18.85 19.28
C ARG A 76 5.72 -19.01 18.01
N SER A 77 7.01 -19.27 18.17
CA SER A 77 7.85 -19.72 17.05
C SER A 77 7.42 -21.10 16.56
N GLY A 78 7.62 -21.37 15.27
CA GLY A 78 7.30 -22.66 14.67
C GLY A 78 7.27 -22.60 13.16
N PRO A 79 6.99 -23.73 12.49
CA PRO A 79 6.96 -23.79 11.03
C PRO A 79 5.87 -22.88 10.42
N HIS A 80 4.81 -22.56 11.17
CA HIS A 80 3.74 -21.67 10.73
C HIS A 80 4.13 -20.19 10.70
N ALA A 81 4.94 -19.72 11.65
CA ALA A 81 5.24 -18.30 11.85
C ALA A 81 5.65 -17.57 10.55
N PRO A 82 6.65 -18.02 9.77
CA PRO A 82 7.06 -17.33 8.54
C PRO A 82 6.00 -17.34 7.42
N ARG A 83 4.88 -18.05 7.59
CA ARG A 83 3.81 -18.23 6.60
C ARG A 83 2.49 -17.58 7.00
N THR A 84 2.36 -17.16 8.24
CA THR A 84 1.09 -16.68 8.79
C THR A 84 0.95 -15.17 8.64
N VAL A 85 -0.22 -14.76 8.17
CA VAL A 85 -0.77 -13.43 8.37
C VAL A 85 -1.89 -13.56 9.40
N TRP A 86 -1.70 -12.95 10.56
CA TRP A 86 -2.74 -12.84 11.58
C TRP A 86 -3.68 -11.71 11.18
N TYR A 87 -4.98 -11.98 11.18
CA TYR A 87 -5.98 -11.00 10.78
C TYR A 87 -7.05 -10.77 11.86
N ASP A 88 -7.11 -9.55 12.40
CA ASP A 88 -8.18 -9.13 13.31
C ASP A 88 -9.18 -8.25 12.55
N LEU A 89 -10.47 -8.61 12.59
CA LEU A 89 -11.51 -7.83 11.92
C LEU A 89 -11.68 -6.43 12.55
N ALA A 90 -11.52 -6.36 13.87
CA ALA A 90 -11.59 -5.14 14.66
C ALA A 90 -10.24 -4.43 14.72
N ASP A 91 -10.26 -3.13 15.01
CA ASP A 91 -9.04 -2.37 15.22
C ASP A 91 -8.50 -2.68 16.62
N THR A 92 -7.54 -3.61 16.70
CA THR A 92 -6.86 -4.00 17.92
C THR A 92 -5.64 -3.14 18.23
N GLY A 93 -5.29 -2.22 17.33
CA GLY A 93 -3.94 -1.69 17.27
C GLY A 93 -2.93 -2.71 16.74
N PRO A 94 -1.64 -2.30 16.62
CA PRO A 94 -0.58 -3.20 16.24
C PRO A 94 -0.33 -4.15 17.43
N ILE A 95 -0.08 -5.41 17.13
CA ILE A 95 0.24 -6.40 18.14
C ILE A 95 1.55 -7.08 17.77
N GLU A 96 2.24 -7.58 18.80
CA GLU A 96 3.39 -8.41 18.57
C GLU A 96 3.00 -9.77 17.96
N VAL A 97 3.77 -10.20 16.98
CA VAL A 97 3.67 -11.50 16.32
C VAL A 97 5.06 -12.13 16.20
N ALA A 98 5.11 -13.46 16.11
CA ALA A 98 6.35 -14.20 15.95
C ALA A 98 7.09 -13.75 14.69
N ALA A 99 8.42 -13.69 14.76
CA ALA A 99 9.26 -13.25 13.66
C ALA A 99 8.91 -13.96 12.33
N GLY A 100 8.78 -13.17 11.26
CA GLY A 100 8.38 -13.65 9.94
C GLY A 100 6.87 -13.74 9.71
N SER A 101 6.06 -13.60 10.75
CA SER A 101 4.61 -13.41 10.63
C SER A 101 4.30 -11.96 10.24
N ALA A 102 3.07 -11.71 9.78
CA ALA A 102 2.53 -10.36 9.63
C ALA A 102 1.21 -10.23 10.39
N HIS A 103 0.80 -8.99 10.66
CA HIS A 103 -0.47 -8.67 11.29
C HIS A 103 -1.22 -7.64 10.46
N VAL A 104 -2.51 -7.90 10.23
CA VAL A 104 -3.45 -6.96 9.62
C VAL A 104 -4.62 -6.82 10.60
N HIS A 105 -5.15 -5.60 10.77
CA HIS A 105 -6.25 -5.36 11.72
C HIS A 105 -7.20 -4.26 11.24
N GLY A 106 -8.39 -4.19 11.83
CA GLY A 106 -9.27 -3.02 11.77
C GLY A 106 -9.96 -2.74 10.44
N ARG A 107 -9.87 -3.64 9.46
CA ARG A 107 -10.45 -3.47 8.12
C ARG A 107 -11.79 -4.19 7.92
N GLY A 108 -12.40 -4.70 9.00
CA GLY A 108 -13.68 -5.40 8.96
C GLY A 108 -13.61 -6.67 8.10
N LEU A 109 -14.74 -7.21 7.62
CA LEU A 109 -14.67 -8.45 6.84
C LEU A 109 -13.99 -8.27 5.48
N GLY A 110 -14.10 -7.08 4.87
CA GLY A 110 -13.47 -6.77 3.58
C GLY A 110 -11.93 -6.83 3.63
N GLY A 111 -11.31 -6.60 4.79
CA GLY A 111 -9.86 -6.75 4.93
C GLY A 111 -9.33 -8.18 4.80
N LEU A 112 -10.19 -9.20 4.85
CA LEU A 112 -9.78 -10.59 4.58
C LEU A 112 -9.18 -10.72 3.17
N THR A 113 -9.73 -9.98 2.21
CA THR A 113 -9.17 -9.90 0.86
C THR A 113 -7.71 -9.47 0.86
N TRP A 114 -7.39 -8.42 1.63
CA TRP A 114 -6.03 -7.89 1.74
C TRP A 114 -5.11 -8.83 2.51
N ALA A 115 -5.59 -9.46 3.57
CA ALA A 115 -4.81 -10.45 4.31
C ALA A 115 -4.43 -11.67 3.44
N ILE A 116 -5.35 -12.17 2.61
CA ILE A 116 -5.09 -13.28 1.66
C ILE A 116 -4.08 -12.84 0.59
N ARG A 117 -4.28 -11.67 -0.02
CA ARG A 117 -3.35 -11.12 -1.02
C ARG A 117 -1.95 -10.97 -0.44
N HIS A 118 -1.82 -10.34 0.72
CA HIS A 118 -0.54 -10.13 1.38
C HIS A 118 0.17 -11.45 1.71
N ALA A 119 -0.57 -12.44 2.24
CA ALA A 119 -0.02 -13.77 2.55
C ALA A 119 0.57 -14.46 1.31
N VAL A 120 -0.10 -14.35 0.15
CA VAL A 120 0.39 -14.93 -1.10
C VAL A 120 1.54 -14.11 -1.70
N HIS A 121 1.37 -12.79 -1.81
CA HIS A 121 2.33 -11.89 -2.44
C HIS A 121 3.70 -11.94 -1.75
N ARG A 122 3.74 -11.85 -0.42
CA ARG A 122 4.99 -11.83 0.34
C ARG A 122 5.81 -13.11 0.20
N LEU A 123 5.14 -14.25 -0.03
CA LEU A 123 5.79 -15.55 -0.14
C LEU A 123 6.18 -15.89 -1.59
N ARG A 124 5.35 -15.52 -2.58
CA ARG A 124 5.69 -15.69 -4.02
C ARG A 124 6.76 -14.71 -4.49
N HIS A 125 6.70 -13.48 -3.98
CA HIS A 125 7.53 -12.35 -4.42
C HIS A 125 8.15 -11.65 -3.20
N PRO A 126 9.06 -12.34 -2.49
CA PRO A 126 9.69 -11.78 -1.30
C PRO A 126 10.42 -10.47 -1.63
N ALA A 127 10.25 -9.48 -0.77
CA ALA A 127 10.99 -8.23 -0.82
C ALA A 127 12.14 -8.23 0.17
N ARG A 128 13.11 -7.35 -0.05
CA ARG A 128 14.10 -7.00 0.98
C ARG A 128 13.58 -5.80 1.76
N ARG A 129 13.18 -6.03 3.01
CA ARG A 129 12.82 -4.95 3.93
C ARG A 129 14.06 -4.19 4.37
N ILE A 130 14.02 -2.88 4.26
CA ILE A 130 15.13 -1.98 4.60
C ILE A 130 14.58 -0.87 5.49
N PRO A 131 15.09 -0.70 6.72
CA PRO A 131 14.74 0.44 7.55
C PRO A 131 15.34 1.73 7.00
N TYR A 132 14.59 2.82 7.15
CA TYR A 132 15.07 4.18 6.92
C TYR A 132 14.99 5.05 8.19
N GLY A 133 14.49 4.49 9.30
CA GLY A 133 14.43 5.12 10.62
C GLY A 133 14.42 4.08 11.75
N GLU A 134 14.19 4.54 12.98
CA GLU A 134 14.27 3.71 14.21
C GLU A 134 12.93 3.07 14.58
N ASP A 135 11.80 3.64 14.13
CA ASP A 135 10.47 3.16 14.43
C ASP A 135 10.08 1.95 13.57
N ASP A 136 9.25 1.05 14.10
CA ASP A 136 8.81 -0.18 13.42
C ASP A 136 7.95 0.07 12.17
N GLU A 137 7.47 1.31 11.97
CA GLU A 137 6.78 1.75 10.74
C GLU A 137 7.70 2.54 9.78
N GLN A 138 9.00 2.64 10.05
CA GLN A 138 9.98 3.37 9.22
C GLN A 138 10.83 2.44 8.34
N TRP A 139 10.18 1.77 7.40
CA TRP A 139 10.83 0.85 6.46
C TRP A 139 10.22 0.90 5.06
N GLY A 140 10.98 0.40 4.09
CA GLY A 140 10.46 0.10 2.75
C GLY A 140 10.83 -1.31 2.32
N ASP A 141 9.95 -1.91 1.52
CA ASP A 141 10.15 -3.21 0.90
C ASP A 141 10.67 -3.02 -0.53
N LEU A 142 11.95 -3.36 -0.75
CA LEU A 142 12.59 -3.27 -2.06
C LEU A 142 12.38 -4.56 -2.86
N ARG A 143 11.89 -4.43 -4.09
CA ARG A 143 11.86 -5.49 -5.10
C ARG A 143 12.63 -5.05 -6.33
N LEU A 144 13.58 -5.88 -6.75
CA LEU A 144 14.33 -5.69 -8.00
C LEU A 144 13.76 -6.60 -9.09
N PRO A 145 13.91 -6.23 -10.38
CA PRO A 145 13.49 -7.07 -11.48
C PRO A 145 14.13 -8.47 -11.42
N PRO A 146 13.37 -9.55 -11.66
CA PRO A 146 13.94 -10.88 -11.76
C PRO A 146 15.01 -10.94 -12.86
N GLY A 147 16.15 -11.56 -12.57
CA GLY A 147 17.22 -11.72 -13.58
C GLY A 147 17.88 -10.41 -14.01
N HIS A 148 17.83 -9.38 -13.16
CA HIS A 148 18.46 -8.09 -13.41
C HIS A 148 19.93 -8.22 -13.88
N ASP A 149 20.26 -7.54 -14.98
CA ASP A 149 21.54 -7.67 -15.71
C ASP A 149 22.64 -6.68 -15.26
N GLY A 150 22.38 -5.87 -14.24
CA GLY A 150 23.33 -4.90 -13.67
C GLY A 150 23.22 -3.48 -14.22
N ARG A 151 22.33 -3.19 -15.18
CA ARG A 151 22.12 -1.82 -15.70
C ARG A 151 21.38 -0.91 -14.70
N PRO A 152 21.59 0.43 -14.72
CA PRO A 152 20.81 1.33 -13.87
C PRO A 152 19.29 1.22 -14.11
N LEU A 153 18.56 0.89 -13.05
CA LEU A 153 17.10 0.70 -13.08
C LEU A 153 16.36 2.01 -12.78
N PRO A 154 15.31 2.36 -13.55
CA PRO A 154 14.38 3.39 -13.10
C PRO A 154 13.72 2.94 -11.79
N VAL A 155 13.43 3.90 -10.92
CA VAL A 155 12.89 3.62 -9.57
C VAL A 155 11.42 4.01 -9.51
N ALA A 156 10.60 3.12 -8.97
CA ALA A 156 9.20 3.40 -8.67
C ALA A 156 8.99 3.31 -7.15
N VAL A 157 8.76 4.46 -6.51
CA VAL A 157 8.46 4.56 -5.09
C VAL A 157 6.94 4.51 -4.91
N LEU A 158 6.46 3.63 -4.03
CA LEU A 158 5.03 3.47 -3.75
C LEU A 158 4.70 3.98 -2.36
N ILE A 159 3.63 4.77 -2.26
CA ILE A 159 3.08 5.29 -1.00
C ILE A 159 1.63 4.84 -0.90
N HIS A 160 1.31 4.04 0.13
CA HIS A 160 -0.02 3.48 0.28
C HIS A 160 -1.06 4.52 0.71
N GLY A 161 -2.33 4.20 0.49
CA GLY A 161 -3.49 5.00 0.90
C GLY A 161 -4.05 4.62 2.26
N GLY A 162 -5.37 4.79 2.42
CA GLY A 162 -6.08 4.40 3.64
C GLY A 162 -6.48 5.54 4.55
N TYR A 163 -6.68 6.75 4.01
CA TYR A 163 -7.09 7.93 4.78
C TYR A 163 -6.15 8.24 5.96
N TRP A 164 -4.86 7.92 5.80
CA TRP A 164 -3.82 8.08 6.84
C TRP A 164 -4.17 7.39 8.17
N ARG A 165 -4.97 6.32 8.15
CA ARG A 165 -5.34 5.56 9.36
C ARG A 165 -4.40 4.38 9.55
N SER A 166 -4.01 4.15 10.79
CA SER A 166 -3.10 3.06 11.20
C SER A 166 -3.62 1.64 10.98
N ILE A 167 -4.87 1.47 10.53
CA ILE A 167 -5.41 0.17 10.10
C ILE A 167 -4.94 -0.20 8.68
N TRP A 168 -4.39 0.74 7.90
CA TRP A 168 -3.87 0.52 6.55
C TRP A 168 -2.36 0.60 6.52
N ALA A 169 -1.73 -0.24 5.70
CA ALA A 169 -0.28 -0.40 5.64
C ALA A 169 0.18 -0.62 4.19
N ALA A 170 1.49 -0.76 3.99
CA ALA A 170 2.11 -0.94 2.68
C ALA A 170 1.63 -2.19 1.90
N ASP A 171 0.95 -3.14 2.56
CA ASP A 171 0.36 -4.33 1.94
C ASP A 171 -0.67 -3.99 0.84
N LEU A 172 -1.29 -2.81 0.93
CA LEU A 172 -2.20 -2.29 -0.09
C LEU A 172 -1.53 -2.17 -1.47
N MET A 173 -0.22 -1.91 -1.50
CA MET A 173 0.56 -1.64 -2.70
C MET A 173 1.40 -2.84 -3.18
N ASP A 174 1.30 -4.00 -2.52
CA ASP A 174 2.12 -5.19 -2.85
C ASP A 174 1.98 -5.62 -4.32
N ALA A 175 0.75 -5.61 -4.84
CA ALA A 175 0.49 -6.02 -6.22
C ALA A 175 1.23 -5.12 -7.22
N LEU A 176 1.26 -3.81 -6.96
CA LEU A 176 1.93 -2.82 -7.80
C LEU A 176 3.43 -2.97 -7.70
N ALA A 177 3.96 -3.16 -6.50
CA ALA A 177 5.40 -3.38 -6.29
C ALA A 177 5.90 -4.61 -7.09
N ILE A 178 5.10 -5.66 -7.13
CA ILE A 178 5.39 -6.88 -7.89
C ILE A 178 5.33 -6.61 -9.40
N ASP A 179 4.26 -5.99 -9.88
CA ASP A 179 4.09 -5.67 -11.30
C ASP A 179 5.18 -4.73 -11.82
N LEU A 180 5.50 -3.67 -11.08
CA LEU A 180 6.58 -2.73 -11.42
C LEU A 180 7.94 -3.42 -11.50
N ALA A 181 8.25 -4.33 -10.56
CA ALA A 181 9.47 -5.12 -10.62
C ALA A 181 9.52 -6.00 -11.89
N HIS A 182 8.40 -6.64 -12.27
CA HIS A 182 8.31 -7.39 -13.53
C HIS A 182 8.43 -6.51 -14.78
N ARG A 183 7.96 -5.26 -14.71
CA ARG A 183 8.12 -4.26 -15.78
C ARG A 183 9.54 -3.69 -15.87
N GLY A 184 10.45 -4.05 -14.95
CA GLY A 184 11.85 -3.65 -14.99
C GLY A 184 12.19 -2.42 -14.14
N TYR A 185 11.36 -2.10 -13.13
CA TYR A 185 11.65 -1.04 -12.16
C TYR A 185 12.27 -1.61 -10.89
N ALA A 186 13.12 -0.82 -10.22
CA ALA A 186 13.35 -1.02 -8.80
C ALA A 186 12.13 -0.49 -8.03
N ALA A 187 11.29 -1.39 -7.52
CA ALA A 187 10.08 -1.02 -6.79
C ALA A 187 10.38 -0.87 -5.29
N TRP A 188 10.14 0.32 -4.76
CA TRP A 188 10.39 0.70 -3.38
C TRP A 188 9.06 1.02 -2.68
N ASN A 189 8.50 0.03 -1.98
CA ASN A 189 7.19 0.16 -1.34
C ASN A 189 7.34 0.64 0.11
N LEU A 190 6.97 1.89 0.39
CA LEU A 190 7.16 2.53 1.69
C LEU A 190 6.01 2.22 2.64
N GLU A 191 6.37 1.81 3.86
CA GLU A 191 5.57 2.05 5.05
C GLU A 191 5.93 3.43 5.61
N TYR A 192 5.04 4.04 6.40
CA TYR A 192 5.32 5.30 7.10
C TYR A 192 4.42 5.42 8.32
N ARG A 193 4.82 6.21 9.33
CA ARG A 193 3.97 6.43 10.51
C ARG A 193 2.73 7.24 10.20
N ARG A 194 1.60 6.84 10.78
CA ARG A 194 0.28 7.42 10.47
C ARG A 194 -0.06 8.53 11.48
N PRO A 195 -0.73 9.63 11.07
CA PRO A 195 -0.97 10.77 11.94
C PRO A 195 -1.84 10.49 13.16
N ASP A 196 -2.75 9.52 13.06
CA ASP A 196 -3.64 9.12 14.16
C ASP A 196 -2.90 8.57 15.39
N ARG A 197 -1.64 8.13 15.22
CA ARG A 197 -0.76 7.70 16.32
C ARG A 197 0.50 8.54 16.51
N HIS A 198 0.99 9.16 15.44
CA HIS A 198 2.30 9.82 15.43
C HIS A 198 2.25 11.31 15.04
N GLY A 199 1.08 11.82 14.67
CA GLY A 199 0.90 13.20 14.19
C GLY A 199 1.37 13.42 12.76
N TRP A 200 0.82 14.47 12.12
CA TRP A 200 1.07 14.78 10.70
C TRP A 200 2.55 14.98 10.36
N ALA A 201 3.31 15.62 11.27
CA ALA A 201 4.72 15.89 11.04
C ALA A 201 5.58 14.62 10.93
N ALA A 202 5.23 13.56 11.67
CA ALA A 202 5.91 12.28 11.56
C ALA A 202 5.68 11.65 10.18
N THR A 203 4.43 11.67 9.70
CA THR A 203 4.06 11.15 8.37
C THR A 203 4.82 11.81 7.24
N THR A 204 4.90 13.15 7.22
CA THR A 204 5.61 13.86 6.14
C THR A 204 7.13 13.67 6.25
N ALA A 205 7.68 13.64 7.46
CA ALA A 205 9.10 13.35 7.69
C ALA A 205 9.47 11.94 7.23
N ASP A 206 8.61 10.96 7.47
CA ASP A 206 8.84 9.57 7.10
C ASP A 206 8.84 9.37 5.58
N VAL A 207 7.89 9.98 4.85
CA VAL A 207 7.90 9.95 3.37
C VAL A 207 9.18 10.57 2.81
N ALA A 208 9.61 11.72 3.37
CA ALA A 208 10.85 12.37 2.96
C ALA A 208 12.09 11.51 3.26
N ALA A 209 12.16 10.89 4.44
CA ALA A 209 13.25 9.99 4.83
C ALA A 209 13.28 8.72 3.97
N GLY A 210 12.12 8.13 3.67
CA GLY A 210 11.99 6.96 2.80
C GLY A 210 12.44 7.23 1.36
N LEU A 211 12.15 8.44 0.83
CA LEU A 211 12.67 8.89 -0.46
C LEU A 211 14.19 9.13 -0.42
N ALA A 212 14.68 9.82 0.61
CA ALA A 212 16.11 10.08 0.79
C ALA A 212 16.94 8.79 0.92
N ARG A 213 16.35 7.72 1.46
CA ARG A 213 17.00 6.41 1.61
C ARG A 213 17.43 5.78 0.28
N LEU A 214 16.84 6.17 -0.85
CA LEU A 214 17.26 5.72 -2.18
C LEU A 214 18.73 6.03 -2.49
N ALA A 215 19.29 7.08 -1.89
CA ALA A 215 20.68 7.49 -2.07
C ALA A 215 21.70 6.60 -1.33
N ASP A 216 21.25 5.64 -0.52
CA ASP A 216 22.08 4.67 0.18
C ASP A 216 21.23 3.44 0.55
N LEU A 217 20.88 2.57 -0.39
CA LEU A 217 20.15 1.33 -0.08
C LEU A 217 21.12 0.21 0.27
N PRO A 218 21.12 -0.35 1.49
CA PRO A 218 22.08 -1.38 1.90
C PRO A 218 22.05 -2.59 0.98
N GLY A 219 23.21 -2.97 0.42
CA GLY A 219 23.32 -4.12 -0.48
C GLY A 219 22.72 -3.89 -1.88
N VAL A 220 22.56 -2.63 -2.30
CA VAL A 220 22.30 -2.22 -3.69
C VAL A 220 23.35 -1.18 -4.05
N SER A 221 24.04 -1.37 -5.18
CA SER A 221 25.00 -0.38 -5.67
C SER A 221 24.25 0.87 -6.14
N LEU A 222 24.75 2.07 -5.84
CA LEU A 222 24.13 3.30 -6.36
C LEU A 222 24.13 3.34 -7.89
N ASP A 223 25.15 2.76 -8.52
CA ASP A 223 25.23 2.64 -9.98
C ASP A 223 24.18 1.68 -10.57
N SER A 224 23.46 0.92 -9.74
CA SER A 224 22.37 0.04 -10.19
C SER A 224 21.00 0.69 -10.16
N LEU A 225 20.87 1.90 -9.59
CA LEU A 225 19.65 2.70 -9.62
C LEU A 225 19.86 3.98 -10.39
N ASP A 226 18.91 4.31 -11.25
CA ASP A 226 18.89 5.58 -11.95
C ASP A 226 18.04 6.59 -11.16
N LEU A 227 18.71 7.37 -10.32
CA LEU A 227 18.07 8.37 -9.45
C LEU A 227 17.63 9.64 -10.21
N ASP A 228 17.92 9.74 -11.50
CA ASP A 228 17.32 10.75 -12.38
C ASP A 228 15.98 10.28 -12.95
N ARG A 229 15.65 8.99 -12.80
CA ARG A 229 14.41 8.36 -13.27
C ARG A 229 13.60 7.77 -12.13
N VAL A 230 13.30 8.60 -11.14
CA VAL A 230 12.44 8.26 -10.00
C VAL A 230 11.00 8.72 -10.27
N ALA A 231 10.05 7.79 -10.30
CA ALA A 231 8.63 8.11 -10.12
C ALA A 231 8.20 7.84 -8.69
N VAL A 232 7.46 8.77 -8.09
CA VAL A 232 6.75 8.56 -6.82
C VAL A 232 5.27 8.38 -7.13
N LEU A 233 4.73 7.20 -6.84
CA LEU A 233 3.34 6.84 -7.06
C LEU A 233 2.65 6.67 -5.72
N GLY A 234 1.48 7.30 -5.57
CA GLY A 234 0.71 7.19 -4.34
C GLY A 234 -0.76 6.87 -4.61
N HIS A 235 -1.35 6.01 -3.77
CA HIS A 235 -2.78 5.70 -3.82
C HIS A 235 -3.58 6.53 -2.82
N SER A 236 -4.65 7.18 -3.25
CA SER A 236 -5.59 7.88 -2.35
C SER A 236 -4.87 8.91 -1.46
N ALA A 237 -4.87 8.71 -0.13
CA ALA A 237 -4.04 9.47 0.81
C ALA A 237 -2.54 9.49 0.45
N GLY A 238 -2.00 8.38 -0.05
CA GLY A 238 -0.64 8.30 -0.57
C GLY A 238 -0.43 9.11 -1.84
N GLY A 239 -1.45 9.26 -2.69
CA GLY A 239 -1.40 10.11 -3.88
C GLY A 239 -1.26 11.59 -3.52
N GLN A 240 -1.92 11.99 -2.43
CA GLN A 240 -1.70 13.29 -1.81
C GLN A 240 -0.26 13.43 -1.29
N LEU A 241 0.27 12.44 -0.58
CA LEU A 241 1.64 12.47 -0.05
C LEU A 241 2.69 12.51 -1.18
N ALA A 242 2.47 11.82 -2.29
CA ALA A 242 3.34 11.84 -3.47
C ALA A 242 3.42 13.24 -4.09
N LEU A 243 2.27 13.88 -4.33
CA LEU A 243 2.21 15.25 -4.85
C LEU A 243 2.80 16.26 -3.85
N ARG A 244 2.54 16.08 -2.55
CA ARG A 244 3.11 16.91 -1.49
C ARG A 244 4.63 16.81 -1.45
N ALA A 245 5.20 15.61 -1.51
CA ALA A 245 6.64 15.39 -1.51
C ALA A 245 7.31 16.06 -2.71
N ALA A 246 6.70 15.96 -3.90
CA ALA A 246 7.18 16.67 -5.09
C ALA A 246 7.16 18.20 -4.90
N ALA A 247 6.07 18.75 -4.37
CA ALA A 247 5.96 20.18 -4.08
C ALA A 247 6.93 20.67 -2.98
N ASP A 248 7.36 19.77 -2.08
CA ASP A 248 8.39 20.03 -1.06
C ASP A 248 9.83 19.90 -1.62
N GLY A 249 9.99 19.61 -2.90
CA GLY A 249 11.29 19.57 -3.58
C GLY A 249 11.97 18.20 -3.59
N ALA A 250 11.23 17.11 -3.36
CA ALA A 250 11.76 15.77 -3.59
C ALA A 250 12.25 15.63 -5.04
N ARG A 251 13.46 15.09 -5.23
CA ARG A 251 14.05 14.86 -6.55
C ARG A 251 13.37 13.67 -7.22
N VAL A 252 12.28 13.94 -7.92
CA VAL A 252 11.51 12.97 -8.70
C VAL A 252 11.31 13.46 -10.12
N ALA A 253 11.34 12.55 -11.08
CA ALA A 253 11.06 12.83 -12.49
C ALA A 253 9.55 12.85 -12.79
N LEU A 254 8.73 12.20 -11.96
CA LEU A 254 7.28 12.13 -12.11
C LEU A 254 6.61 11.90 -10.75
N ALA A 255 5.58 12.69 -10.44
CA ALA A 255 4.65 12.42 -9.35
C ALA A 255 3.34 11.82 -9.90
N VAL A 256 2.94 10.65 -9.42
CA VAL A 256 1.73 9.94 -9.85
C VAL A 256 0.73 9.86 -8.71
N SER A 257 -0.45 10.42 -8.93
CA SER A 257 -1.58 10.37 -8.00
C SER A 257 -2.62 9.38 -8.52
N LEU A 258 -2.72 8.23 -7.86
CA LEU A 258 -3.70 7.18 -8.14
C LEU A 258 -4.90 7.38 -7.22
N ALA A 259 -5.99 7.95 -7.75
CA ALA A 259 -7.20 8.30 -7.01
C ALA A 259 -6.98 9.22 -5.81
N GLY A 260 -6.05 10.19 -5.92
CA GLY A 260 -5.56 10.94 -4.76
C GLY A 260 -6.54 11.91 -4.11
N ALA A 261 -6.36 12.14 -2.81
CA ALA A 261 -7.05 13.19 -2.05
C ALA A 261 -6.40 14.57 -2.29
N VAL A 262 -6.60 15.14 -3.47
CA VAL A 262 -5.82 16.30 -3.97
C VAL A 262 -6.37 17.69 -3.60
N ASN A 263 -7.47 17.76 -2.85
CA ASN A 263 -8.04 19.01 -2.32
C ASN A 263 -8.48 18.80 -0.86
N LEU A 264 -7.56 19.01 0.07
CA LEU A 264 -7.78 18.73 1.49
C LEU A 264 -8.74 19.71 2.14
N ALA A 265 -8.70 21.00 1.78
CA ALA A 265 -9.64 21.98 2.33
C ALA A 265 -11.09 21.61 2.00
N GLU A 266 -11.36 21.23 0.76
CA GLU A 266 -12.68 20.79 0.34
C GLU A 266 -13.03 19.40 0.91
N GLY A 267 -12.06 18.49 1.00
CA GLY A 267 -12.23 17.20 1.65
C GLY A 267 -12.64 17.31 3.13
N ALA A 268 -12.07 18.28 3.86
CA ALA A 268 -12.48 18.59 5.22
C ALA A 268 -13.90 19.15 5.28
N ARG A 269 -14.26 20.08 4.37
CA ARG A 269 -15.60 20.68 4.28
C ARG A 269 -16.68 19.66 3.95
N ARG A 270 -16.42 18.75 3.01
CA ARG A 270 -17.35 17.68 2.59
C ARG A 270 -17.27 16.43 3.46
N ARG A 271 -16.33 16.38 4.41
CA ARG A 271 -16.12 15.29 5.36
C ARG A 271 -15.83 13.94 4.69
N ILE A 272 -15.04 13.94 3.61
CA ILE A 272 -14.62 12.70 2.94
C ILE A 272 -13.98 11.73 3.93
N GLY A 273 -14.19 10.43 3.72
CA GLY A 273 -13.67 9.39 4.60
C GLY A 273 -14.17 9.52 6.06
N THR A 274 -15.36 10.09 6.27
CA THR A 274 -15.92 10.34 7.61
C THR A 274 -15.05 11.31 8.42
N GLY A 275 -14.59 12.40 7.79
CA GLY A 275 -13.77 13.43 8.44
C GLY A 275 -12.29 13.04 8.58
N ALA A 276 -11.77 12.24 7.66
CA ALA A 276 -10.39 11.77 7.70
C ALA A 276 -9.36 12.91 7.62
N VAL A 277 -9.62 13.94 6.81
CA VAL A 277 -8.68 15.07 6.63
C VAL A 277 -8.40 15.84 7.94
N PRO A 278 -9.42 16.39 8.65
CA PRO A 278 -9.14 17.10 9.89
C PRO A 278 -8.61 16.18 11.00
N HIS A 279 -8.97 14.89 11.00
CA HIS A 279 -8.39 13.92 11.93
C HIS A 279 -6.89 13.73 11.68
N ALA A 280 -6.48 13.62 10.42
CA ALA A 280 -5.07 13.45 10.04
C ALA A 280 -4.24 14.71 10.29
N LEU A 281 -4.76 15.89 9.93
CA LEU A 281 -4.03 17.16 10.08
C LEU A 281 -4.07 17.73 11.51
N GLY A 282 -4.95 17.24 12.37
CA GLY A 282 -5.10 17.69 13.76
C GLY A 282 -6.00 18.93 13.93
N GLY A 283 -6.83 19.25 12.94
CA GLY A 283 -7.73 20.40 12.97
C GLY A 283 -8.41 20.71 11.63
N SER A 284 -9.37 21.63 11.65
CA SER A 284 -10.04 22.16 10.46
C SER A 284 -9.18 23.21 9.74
N PRO A 285 -9.49 23.55 8.47
CA PRO A 285 -8.78 24.60 7.74
C PRO A 285 -8.79 25.97 8.43
N ALA A 286 -9.83 26.26 9.23
CA ALA A 286 -9.94 27.52 9.97
C ALA A 286 -9.05 27.57 11.22
N GLU A 287 -8.79 26.40 11.84
CA GLU A 287 -7.99 26.29 13.07
C GLU A 287 -6.49 26.22 12.76
N ILE A 288 -6.12 25.55 11.67
CA ILE A 288 -4.72 25.28 11.31
C ILE A 288 -4.43 25.62 9.82
N PRO A 289 -4.67 26.87 9.39
CA PRO A 289 -4.56 27.25 7.97
C PRO A 289 -3.17 26.98 7.37
N GLU A 290 -2.10 27.18 8.13
CA GLU A 290 -0.73 26.94 7.67
C GLU A 290 -0.43 25.45 7.41
N VAL A 291 -1.04 24.56 8.21
CA VAL A 291 -0.90 23.11 7.99
C VAL A 291 -1.58 22.73 6.68
N TYR A 292 -2.79 23.22 6.42
CA TYR A 292 -3.48 23.00 5.15
C TYR A 292 -2.75 23.62 3.97
N ALA A 293 -2.24 24.85 4.09
CA ALA A 293 -1.49 25.52 3.03
C ALA A 293 -0.27 24.70 2.61
N SER A 294 0.43 24.07 3.57
CA SER A 294 1.54 23.18 3.24
C SER A 294 1.07 21.82 2.73
N ALA A 295 0.03 21.21 3.32
CA ALA A 295 -0.39 19.81 3.08
C ALA A 295 -1.23 19.61 1.81
N ASP A 296 -2.04 20.59 1.45
CA ASP A 296 -3.03 20.45 0.38
C ASP A 296 -2.39 20.63 -1.00
N PRO A 297 -2.35 19.60 -1.87
CA PRO A 297 -1.81 19.76 -3.22
C PRO A 297 -2.46 20.89 -4.00
N MET A 298 -3.79 21.10 -3.87
CA MET A 298 -4.51 22.18 -4.55
C MET A 298 -3.97 23.56 -4.20
N SER A 299 -3.54 23.74 -2.94
CA SER A 299 -3.00 25.03 -2.46
C SER A 299 -1.53 25.23 -2.83
N ARG A 300 -0.88 24.21 -3.40
CA ARG A 300 0.54 24.18 -3.75
C ARG A 300 0.79 24.26 -5.25
N LEU A 301 -0.23 24.53 -6.06
CA LEU A 301 -0.09 24.76 -7.50
C LEU A 301 0.50 26.16 -7.81
N PRO A 302 1.38 26.29 -8.82
CA PRO A 302 2.01 25.21 -9.58
C PRO A 302 3.04 24.44 -8.74
N SER A 303 3.11 23.11 -8.93
CA SER A 303 4.07 22.25 -8.21
C SER A 303 5.46 22.23 -8.84
N GLY A 304 5.59 22.56 -10.14
CA GLY A 304 6.87 22.63 -10.84
C GLY A 304 7.51 21.28 -11.17
N VAL A 305 6.83 20.16 -10.91
CA VAL A 305 7.27 18.79 -11.23
C VAL A 305 6.25 18.16 -12.19
N PRO A 306 6.66 17.31 -13.14
CA PRO A 306 5.72 16.57 -13.99
C PRO A 306 4.76 15.69 -13.17
N GLN A 307 3.49 15.69 -13.55
CA GLN A 307 2.44 15.01 -12.81
C GLN A 307 1.60 14.09 -13.70
N LEU A 308 1.19 12.97 -13.14
CA LEU A 308 0.19 12.06 -13.71
C LEU A 308 -0.94 11.85 -12.69
N LEU A 309 -2.14 12.34 -13.01
CA LEU A 309 -3.33 12.09 -12.22
C LEU A 309 -4.15 10.98 -12.87
N VAL A 310 -4.52 9.97 -12.08
CA VAL A 310 -5.28 8.81 -12.53
C VAL A 310 -6.49 8.65 -11.63
N ILE A 311 -7.69 8.53 -12.19
CA ILE A 311 -8.92 8.31 -11.41
C ILE A 311 -9.87 7.38 -12.16
N GLY A 312 -10.51 6.47 -11.43
CA GLY A 312 -11.57 5.61 -11.95
C GLY A 312 -12.89 6.38 -12.09
N ARG A 313 -13.66 6.12 -13.14
CA ARG A 313 -14.99 6.73 -13.37
C ARG A 313 -16.05 6.21 -12.43
N ASP A 314 -15.81 5.07 -11.79
CA ASP A 314 -16.71 4.42 -10.84
C ASP A 314 -16.23 4.62 -9.38
N ASP A 315 -15.26 5.53 -9.18
CA ASP A 315 -14.79 5.98 -7.87
C ASP A 315 -15.80 6.95 -7.19
N ASP A 316 -15.52 7.33 -5.95
CA ASP A 316 -16.26 8.32 -5.19
C ASP A 316 -16.35 9.67 -5.95
N LEU A 317 -17.56 10.22 -6.02
CA LEU A 317 -17.84 11.43 -6.80
C LEU A 317 -17.10 12.66 -6.27
N ASP A 318 -16.82 12.75 -4.97
CA ASP A 318 -16.02 13.85 -4.42
C ASP A 318 -14.57 13.72 -4.87
N LEU A 319 -14.00 12.50 -4.89
CA LEU A 319 -12.64 12.29 -5.39
C LEU A 319 -12.53 12.59 -6.90
N ILE A 320 -13.53 12.19 -7.70
CA ILE A 320 -13.58 12.54 -9.13
C ILE A 320 -13.63 14.07 -9.32
N ASP A 321 -14.51 14.77 -8.60
CA ASP A 321 -14.59 16.24 -8.62
C ASP A 321 -13.25 16.89 -8.26
N PHE A 322 -12.62 16.44 -7.18
CA PHE A 322 -11.35 17.02 -6.70
C PHE A 322 -10.23 16.83 -7.71
N ASN A 323 -10.10 15.64 -8.30
CA ASN A 323 -9.07 15.35 -9.30
C ASN A 323 -9.29 16.16 -10.58
N ARG A 324 -10.52 16.26 -11.09
CA ARG A 324 -10.82 17.09 -12.27
C ARG A 324 -10.52 18.57 -12.02
N ARG A 325 -10.90 19.10 -10.86
CA ARG A 325 -10.60 20.50 -10.47
C ARG A 325 -9.11 20.75 -10.31
N TYR A 326 -8.38 19.79 -9.74
CA TYR A 326 -6.93 19.89 -9.60
C TYR A 326 -6.24 19.94 -10.97
N VAL A 327 -6.59 19.03 -11.89
CA VAL A 327 -6.06 19.04 -13.26
C VAL A 327 -6.33 20.36 -13.97
N ALA A 328 -7.54 20.90 -13.83
CA ALA A 328 -7.89 22.21 -14.41
C ALA A 328 -7.03 23.34 -13.80
N GLY A 329 -6.85 23.35 -12.48
CA GLY A 329 -5.98 24.30 -11.79
C GLY A 329 -4.52 24.21 -12.22
N ALA A 330 -3.97 22.99 -12.25
CA ALA A 330 -2.59 22.72 -12.63
C ALA A 330 -2.30 23.17 -14.07
N ARG A 331 -3.20 22.86 -15.02
CA ARG A 331 -3.09 23.36 -16.40
C ARG A 331 -3.15 24.88 -16.49
N ALA A 332 -4.03 25.50 -15.71
CA ALA A 332 -4.16 26.96 -15.69
C ALA A 332 -2.94 27.66 -15.08
N SER A 333 -2.25 27.02 -14.12
CA SER A 333 -1.00 27.50 -13.53
C SER A 333 0.25 27.17 -14.36
N GLY A 334 0.11 26.41 -15.45
CA GLY A 334 1.20 26.05 -16.35
C GLY A 334 2.00 24.80 -15.95
N ASP A 335 1.50 23.98 -15.02
CA ASP A 335 2.13 22.70 -14.68
C ASP A 335 2.03 21.68 -15.83
N ASP A 336 3.07 20.85 -15.96
CA ASP A 336 3.06 19.65 -16.80
C ASP A 336 2.22 18.56 -16.13
N VAL A 337 0.95 18.43 -16.53
CA VAL A 337 0.00 17.47 -15.95
C VAL A 337 -0.69 16.62 -17.02
N THR A 338 -0.49 15.31 -16.92
CA THR A 338 -1.24 14.29 -17.67
C THR A 338 -2.40 13.78 -16.82
N TYR A 339 -3.55 13.53 -17.45
CA TYR A 339 -4.75 13.05 -16.78
C TYR A 339 -5.33 11.82 -17.46
N VAL A 340 -5.52 10.75 -16.68
CA VAL A 340 -6.13 9.49 -17.10
C VAL A 340 -7.39 9.26 -16.29
N GLU A 341 -8.54 9.30 -16.97
CA GLU A 341 -9.84 8.96 -16.40
C GLU A 341 -10.47 7.83 -17.22
N GLN A 342 -10.64 6.65 -16.63
CA GLN A 342 -11.17 5.45 -17.31
C GLN A 342 -12.11 4.63 -16.41
N ALA A 343 -12.75 3.59 -16.95
CA ALA A 343 -13.58 2.69 -16.14
C ALA A 343 -12.77 2.03 -15.00
N GLY A 344 -13.41 1.81 -13.85
CA GLY A 344 -12.78 1.27 -12.66
C GLY A 344 -13.20 2.01 -11.39
N ASP A 345 -13.18 1.29 -10.27
CA ASP A 345 -13.43 1.83 -8.94
C ASP A 345 -12.15 2.40 -8.30
N HIS A 346 -12.25 2.78 -7.02
CA HIS A 346 -11.15 3.31 -6.22
C HIS A 346 -9.90 2.43 -6.14
N PHE A 347 -10.07 1.11 -6.29
CA PHE A 347 -9.00 0.13 -6.17
C PHE A 347 -8.52 -0.39 -7.52
N ALA A 348 -9.28 -0.18 -8.60
CA ALA A 348 -8.86 -0.53 -9.95
C ALA A 348 -7.54 0.15 -10.36
N VAL A 349 -7.30 1.39 -9.91
CA VAL A 349 -6.03 2.12 -10.15
C VAL A 349 -4.82 1.49 -9.46
N ILE A 350 -5.04 0.56 -8.52
CA ILE A 350 -4.01 -0.25 -7.88
C ILE A 350 -4.22 -1.76 -8.11
N ASP A 351 -4.86 -2.13 -9.21
CA ASP A 351 -4.99 -3.51 -9.64
C ASP A 351 -4.19 -3.74 -10.92
N PRO A 352 -3.07 -4.49 -10.88
CA PRO A 352 -2.25 -4.75 -12.07
C PRO A 352 -2.97 -5.42 -13.24
N ALA A 353 -4.12 -6.05 -12.99
CA ALA A 353 -4.96 -6.66 -14.02
C ALA A 353 -5.95 -5.68 -14.68
N SER A 354 -6.01 -4.42 -14.23
CA SER A 354 -6.97 -3.44 -14.73
C SER A 354 -6.44 -2.67 -15.93
N ALA A 355 -7.36 -2.32 -16.85
CA ALA A 355 -7.02 -1.51 -18.01
C ALA A 355 -6.54 -0.08 -17.64
N ILE A 356 -7.05 0.48 -16.54
CA ILE A 356 -6.64 1.80 -16.06
C ILE A 356 -5.20 1.79 -15.53
N TRP A 357 -4.75 0.69 -14.91
CA TRP A 357 -3.36 0.52 -14.52
C TRP A 357 -2.44 0.37 -15.73
N ASP A 358 -2.83 -0.41 -16.73
CA ASP A 358 -2.04 -0.51 -17.98
C ASP A 358 -1.91 0.84 -18.68
N ALA A 359 -3.00 1.61 -18.76
CA ALA A 359 -2.96 2.97 -19.31
C ALA A 359 -2.07 3.92 -18.47
N THR A 360 -2.05 3.74 -17.15
CA THR A 360 -1.13 4.47 -16.25
C THR A 360 0.31 4.15 -16.59
N MET A 361 0.66 2.88 -16.73
CA MET A 361 2.03 2.45 -17.02
C MET A 361 2.53 2.93 -18.39
N VAL A 362 1.66 3.05 -19.40
CA VAL A 362 2.03 3.69 -20.66
C VAL A 362 2.54 5.12 -20.43
N GLN A 363 1.86 5.92 -19.60
CA GLN A 363 2.29 7.29 -19.32
C GLN A 363 3.57 7.34 -18.48
N VAL A 364 3.71 6.43 -17.50
CA VAL A 364 4.92 6.32 -16.69
C VAL A 364 6.14 5.93 -17.54
N ASP A 365 5.99 4.94 -18.44
CA ASP A 365 7.04 4.51 -19.36
C ASP A 365 7.43 5.64 -20.33
N LEU A 366 6.46 6.37 -20.89
CA LEU A 366 6.74 7.51 -21.77
C LEU A 366 7.58 8.59 -21.07
N ARG A 367 7.40 8.80 -19.77
CA ARG A 367 8.13 9.84 -19.03
C ARG A 367 9.50 9.39 -18.53
N LEU A 368 9.62 8.12 -18.15
CA LEU A 368 10.85 7.58 -17.56
C LEU A 368 11.74 6.82 -18.56
N ARG A 369 11.25 6.49 -19.75
CA ARG A 369 12.02 5.71 -20.74
C ARG A 369 12.02 6.32 -22.14
N GLY A 370 11.07 7.21 -22.43
CA GLY A 370 11.11 8.09 -23.61
C GLY A 370 12.03 9.27 -23.37
#